data_AF-A0A0G0TS47-F1
#
_entry.id   AF-A0A0G0TS47-F1
#
_cell.length_a   1.000
_cell.length_b   1.000
_cell.length_c   1.000
_cell.angle_alpha   90.00
_cell.angle_beta   90.00
_cell.angle_gamma   90.00
#
_symmetry.space_group_name_H-M   'P 1'
#
loop_
_entity.id
_entity.type
_entity.pdbx_description
1 polymer ?
#
loop_
_entity_poly.entity_id
_entity_poly.type
_entity_poly.pdbx_seq_one_letter_code
_entity_poly.pdbx_strand_id
1 'polypeptide(L)'
;MYWLFLLSIRTLSDCDVQNILRTKNSIQEDYLSFNYMLDKFNKATDLHIEKRGNIVTSKLNIHNEMIFIGKAMAILTFDFLSLSSYNANINTDEEFQFLRHIRNGAAHNNIFNLKNEKGEWKIEENQIIKWNGMEINRELQGKEVFNTFISLSSVFLLTKHFSERLTNLDNKK
;
A
#
# COMPACT_ATOMS: atom_id res chain seq x y z
N MET A 1 -5.77 8.84 11.09
CA MET A 1 -4.80 7.83 10.60
C MET A 1 -3.70 8.43 9.73
N TYR A 2 -4.00 9.18 8.66
CA TYR A 2 -2.98 9.81 7.79
C TYR A 2 -1.93 10.67 8.53
N TRP A 3 -2.37 11.52 9.47
CA TRP A 3 -1.46 12.35 10.26
C TRP A 3 -0.54 11.56 11.18
N LEU A 4 -1.05 10.52 11.84
CA LEU A 4 -0.24 9.62 12.67
C LEU A 4 0.80 8.88 11.84
N PHE A 5 0.46 8.58 10.59
CA PHE A 5 1.36 7.94 9.65
C PHE A 5 2.49 8.88 9.16
N LEU A 6 2.17 10.14 8.81
CA LEU A 6 3.18 11.15 8.49
C LEU A 6 4.12 11.38 9.67
N LEU A 7 3.57 11.40 10.89
CA LEU A 7 4.35 11.48 12.13
C LEU A 7 5.24 10.24 12.31
N SER A 8 4.77 9.03 12.01
CA SER A 8 5.60 7.82 12.08
C SER A 8 6.72 7.81 11.05
N ILE A 9 6.50 8.24 9.81
CA ILE A 9 7.60 8.37 8.83
C ILE A 9 8.63 9.39 9.30
N ARG A 10 8.18 10.57 9.75
CA ARG A 10 9.10 11.61 10.24
C ARG A 10 9.94 11.12 11.41
N THR A 11 9.32 10.35 12.31
CA THR A 11 9.95 9.73 13.47
C THR A 11 10.95 8.65 13.05
N LEU A 12 10.59 7.77 12.12
CA LEU A 12 11.47 6.73 11.59
C LEU A 12 12.61 7.27 10.72
N SER A 13 12.44 8.46 10.12
CA SER A 13 13.47 9.14 9.33
C SER A 13 14.42 9.98 10.19
N ASP A 14 14.22 10.00 11.51
CA ASP A 14 15.03 10.78 12.43
C ASP A 14 16.25 9.98 12.92
N CYS A 15 17.44 10.59 12.85
CA CYS A 15 18.69 9.90 13.17
C CYS A 15 18.78 9.52 14.66
N ASP A 16 18.36 10.41 15.56
CA ASP A 16 18.45 10.15 16.99
C ASP A 16 17.46 9.05 17.38
N VAL A 17 16.26 9.08 16.80
CA VAL A 17 15.29 8.00 16.96
C VAL A 17 15.81 6.67 16.40
N GLN A 18 16.37 6.64 15.19
CA GLN A 18 16.95 5.41 14.65
C GLN A 18 18.10 4.88 15.52
N ASN A 19 18.96 5.77 16.02
CA ASN A 19 20.06 5.39 16.89
C ASN A 19 19.55 4.83 18.22
N ILE A 20 18.58 5.49 18.85
CA ILE A 20 17.92 5.04 20.09
C ILE A 20 17.25 3.69 19.87
N LEU A 21 16.52 3.52 18.75
CA LEU A 21 15.86 2.27 18.42
C LEU A 21 16.89 1.16 18.24
N ARG A 22 17.96 1.37 17.45
CA ARG A 22 19.00 0.37 17.24
C ARG A 22 19.75 -0.01 18.52
N THR A 23 20.04 0.95 19.40
CA THR A 23 20.79 0.71 20.66
C THR A 23 19.93 0.12 21.77
N LYS A 24 18.64 0.49 21.89
CA LYS A 24 17.73 -0.15 22.86
C LYS A 24 17.33 -1.57 22.44
N ASN A 25 17.23 -1.80 21.14
CA ASN A 25 16.78 -3.07 20.56
C ASN A 25 17.88 -4.13 20.44
N SER A 26 19.14 -3.83 20.78
CA SER A 26 20.24 -4.79 20.70
C SER A 26 20.34 -5.74 21.91
N ILE A 27 19.38 -5.69 22.85
CA ILE A 27 19.44 -6.39 24.15
C ILE A 27 18.47 -7.59 24.22
N GLN A 28 17.54 -7.75 23.25
CA GLN A 28 16.55 -8.84 23.21
C GLN A 28 16.40 -9.41 21.78
N GLU A 29 16.46 -10.74 21.64
CA GLU A 29 16.43 -11.47 20.35
C GLU A 29 15.22 -11.12 19.46
N ASP A 30 14.06 -10.87 20.06
CA ASP A 30 12.81 -10.51 19.35
C ASP A 30 12.91 -9.20 18.56
N TYR A 31 13.90 -8.35 18.87
CA TYR A 31 14.09 -7.05 18.23
C TYR A 31 15.06 -7.06 17.05
N LEU A 32 15.73 -8.18 16.76
CA LEU A 32 16.49 -8.37 15.50
C LEU A 32 15.57 -8.22 14.28
N SER A 33 14.36 -8.77 14.38
CA SER A 33 13.30 -8.64 13.38
C SER A 33 12.93 -7.17 13.12
N PHE A 34 12.94 -6.35 14.17
CA PHE A 34 12.64 -4.93 14.06
C PHE A 34 13.76 -4.14 13.38
N ASN A 35 15.02 -4.41 13.72
CA ASN A 35 16.17 -3.81 13.02
C ASN A 35 16.17 -4.19 11.53
N TYR A 36 15.84 -5.44 11.21
CA TYR A 36 15.67 -5.89 9.83
C TYR A 36 14.52 -5.17 9.10
N MET A 37 13.40 -4.92 9.78
CA MET A 37 12.31 -4.10 9.24
C MET A 37 12.75 -2.65 9.01
N LEU A 38 13.53 -2.07 9.92
CA LEU A 38 14.09 -0.71 9.78
C LEU A 38 15.09 -0.62 8.61
N ASP A 39 15.94 -1.62 8.42
CA ASP A 39 16.87 -1.69 7.29
C ASP A 39 16.12 -1.84 5.95
N LYS A 40 15.06 -2.65 5.92
CA LYS A 40 14.16 -2.74 4.77
C LYS A 40 13.50 -1.41 4.46
N PHE A 41 13.04 -0.69 5.48
CA PHE A 41 12.47 0.65 5.33
C PHE A 41 13.51 1.62 4.74
N ASN A 42 14.71 1.71 5.33
CA ASN A 42 15.76 2.60 4.83
C ASN A 42 16.13 2.32 3.37
N LYS A 43 16.24 1.04 2.99
CA LYS A 43 16.55 0.63 1.61
C LYS A 43 15.40 0.90 0.65
N ALA A 44 14.15 0.64 1.05
CA ALA A 44 12.99 0.87 0.21
C ALA A 44 12.75 2.36 -0.07
N THR A 45 13.07 3.21 0.92
CA THR A 45 12.84 4.65 0.87
C THR A 45 14.04 5.45 0.38
N ASP A 46 15.17 4.78 0.12
CA ASP A 46 16.45 5.40 -0.20
C ASP A 46 16.78 6.53 0.80
N LEU A 47 16.66 6.21 2.09
CA LEU A 47 16.88 7.17 3.17
C LEU A 47 18.37 7.45 3.32
N HIS A 48 18.78 8.68 3.04
CA HIS A 48 20.13 9.18 3.28
C HIS A 48 20.14 10.08 4.52
N ILE A 49 20.95 9.72 5.50
CA ILE A 49 21.16 10.53 6.70
C ILE A 49 22.57 11.12 6.64
N GLU A 50 22.67 12.43 6.46
CA GLU A 50 23.94 13.18 6.51
C GLU A 50 24.07 13.91 7.85
N LYS A 51 25.23 13.77 8.49
CA LYS A 51 25.59 14.54 9.70
C LYS A 51 26.71 15.52 9.36
N ARG A 52 26.44 16.83 9.50
CA ARG A 52 27.44 17.90 9.35
C ARG A 52 27.51 18.70 10.66
N GLY A 53 28.50 18.38 11.49
CA GLY A 53 28.63 18.96 12.83
C GLY A 53 27.43 18.61 13.71
N ASN A 54 26.73 19.63 14.22
CA ASN A 54 25.51 19.47 15.03
C ASN A 54 24.23 19.39 14.20
N ILE A 55 24.32 19.52 12.87
CA ILE A 55 23.16 19.45 11.98
C ILE A 55 23.06 18.05 11.42
N VAL A 56 21.91 17.43 11.61
CA VAL A 56 21.56 16.15 11.00
C VAL A 56 20.46 16.40 9.97
N THR A 57 20.69 15.94 8.76
CA THR A 57 19.73 16.06 7.65
C THR A 57 19.38 14.66 7.18
N SER A 58 18.09 14.34 7.14
CA SER A 58 17.59 13.13 6.51
C SER A 58 16.85 13.47 5.21
N LYS A 59 17.20 12.77 4.14
CA LYS A 59 16.59 12.91 2.82
C LYS A 59 16.03 11.56 2.41
N LEU A 60 14.74 11.54 2.10
CA LEU A 60 14.00 10.34 1.74
C LEU A 60 13.44 10.51 0.34
N ASN A 61 13.44 9.43 -0.46
CA ASN A 61 12.78 9.44 -1.75
C ASN A 61 11.26 9.35 -1.56
N ILE A 62 10.63 10.52 -1.41
CA ILE A 62 9.20 10.63 -1.11
C ILE A 62 8.30 9.95 -2.14
N HIS A 63 8.78 9.82 -3.39
CA HIS A 63 8.06 9.12 -4.44
C HIS A 63 7.98 7.61 -4.18
N ASN A 64 9.11 6.98 -3.85
CA ASN A 64 9.15 5.55 -3.51
C ASN A 64 8.33 5.25 -2.25
N GLU A 65 8.31 6.17 -1.29
CA GLU A 65 7.49 6.05 -0.09
C GLU A 65 6.00 6.12 -0.42
N MET A 66 5.57 7.06 -1.26
CA MET A 66 4.18 7.13 -1.73
C MET A 66 3.74 5.84 -2.44
N ILE A 67 4.61 5.25 -3.27
CA ILE A 67 4.36 3.95 -3.90
C ILE A 67 4.23 2.85 -2.85
N PHE A 68 5.18 2.76 -1.91
CA PHE A 68 5.17 1.76 -0.85
C PHE A 68 3.87 1.81 -0.03
N ILE A 69 3.46 3.01 0.37
CA ILE A 69 2.22 3.21 1.15
C ILE A 69 1.00 2.87 0.31
N GLY A 70 0.94 3.32 -0.94
CA GLY A 70 -0.18 3.03 -1.83
C GLY A 70 -0.40 1.53 -1.98
N LYS A 71 0.70 0.79 -2.16
CA LYS A 71 0.71 -0.67 -2.21
C LYS A 71 0.23 -1.29 -0.91
N ALA A 72 0.82 -0.91 0.23
CA ALA A 72 0.46 -1.44 1.54
C ALA A 72 -1.02 -1.20 1.87
N MET A 73 -1.51 0.01 1.59
CA MET A 73 -2.90 0.38 1.85
C MET A 73 -3.88 -0.38 0.97
N ALA A 74 -3.57 -0.57 -0.32
CA ALA A 74 -4.41 -1.38 -1.21
C ALA A 74 -4.48 -2.84 -0.75
N ILE A 75 -3.35 -3.43 -0.33
CA ILE A 75 -3.27 -4.79 0.20
C ILE A 75 -4.10 -4.91 1.48
N LEU A 76 -3.84 -4.05 2.48
CA LEU A 76 -4.52 -4.10 3.76
C LEU A 76 -6.03 -3.86 3.64
N THR A 77 -6.44 -2.90 2.81
CA THR A 77 -7.87 -2.62 2.58
C THR A 77 -8.56 -3.84 1.98
N PHE A 78 -7.98 -4.45 0.95
CA PHE A 78 -8.56 -5.63 0.33
C PHE A 78 -8.62 -6.82 1.29
N ASP A 79 -7.51 -7.14 1.96
CA ASP A 79 -7.41 -8.29 2.85
C ASP A 79 -8.40 -8.13 4.03
N PHE A 80 -8.52 -6.93 4.61
CA PHE A 80 -9.50 -6.64 5.66
C PHE A 80 -10.93 -6.85 5.18
N LEU A 81 -11.31 -6.27 4.03
CA LEU A 81 -12.66 -6.38 3.48
C LEU A 81 -12.98 -7.83 3.09
N SER A 82 -12.05 -8.54 2.46
CA SER A 82 -12.22 -9.94 2.04
C SER A 82 -12.39 -10.91 3.20
N LEU A 83 -11.76 -10.64 4.34
CA LEU A 83 -11.86 -11.47 5.55
C LEU A 83 -13.04 -11.07 6.45
N SER A 84 -13.65 -9.91 6.19
CA SER A 84 -14.78 -9.41 6.98
C SER A 84 -16.09 -10.15 6.66
N SER A 85 -17.04 -10.10 7.59
CA SER A 85 -18.41 -10.58 7.37
C SER A 85 -19.16 -9.82 6.26
N TYR A 86 -18.69 -8.62 5.90
CA TYR A 86 -19.25 -7.83 4.81
C TYR A 86 -18.90 -8.37 3.43
N ASN A 87 -17.88 -9.23 3.30
CA ASN A 87 -17.39 -9.74 2.02
C ASN A 87 -18.52 -10.33 1.15
N ALA A 88 -19.46 -11.07 1.76
CA ALA A 88 -20.60 -11.66 1.05
C ALA A 88 -21.50 -10.61 0.36
N ASN A 89 -21.49 -9.36 0.82
CA ASN A 89 -22.30 -8.28 0.26
C ASN A 89 -21.55 -7.39 -0.74
N ILE A 90 -20.22 -7.38 -0.70
CA ILE A 90 -19.39 -6.44 -1.48
C ILE A 90 -18.50 -7.15 -2.51
N ASN A 91 -18.35 -8.47 -2.44
CA ASN A 91 -17.39 -9.19 -3.28
C ASN A 91 -17.71 -9.14 -4.78
N THR A 92 -18.94 -8.84 -5.16
CA THR A 92 -19.38 -8.66 -6.54
C THR A 92 -19.37 -7.20 -6.99
N ASP A 93 -19.19 -6.25 -6.07
CA ASP A 93 -19.19 -4.81 -6.38
C ASP A 93 -18.00 -4.47 -7.32
N GLU A 94 -18.23 -3.60 -8.30
CA GLU A 94 -17.21 -3.22 -9.29
C GLU A 94 -15.98 -2.61 -8.59
N GLU A 95 -16.18 -1.81 -7.55
CA GLU A 95 -15.13 -1.21 -6.74
C GLU A 95 -14.29 -2.26 -6.02
N PHE A 96 -14.91 -3.37 -5.61
CA PHE A 96 -14.20 -4.46 -4.94
C PHE A 96 -13.37 -5.28 -5.93
N GLN A 97 -13.91 -5.51 -7.13
CA GLN A 97 -13.14 -6.09 -8.23
C GLN A 97 -11.99 -5.18 -8.65
N PHE A 98 -12.23 -3.86 -8.74
CA PHE A 98 -11.19 -2.88 -9.03
C PHE A 98 -10.08 -2.94 -7.97
N LEU A 99 -10.44 -2.88 -6.68
CA LEU A 99 -9.49 -3.01 -5.57
C LEU A 99 -8.70 -4.32 -5.64
N ARG A 100 -9.34 -5.44 -5.99
CA ARG A 100 -8.68 -6.75 -6.16
C ARG A 100 -7.54 -6.68 -7.17
N HIS A 101 -7.76 -6.03 -8.32
CA HIS A 101 -6.73 -5.90 -9.35
C HIS A 101 -5.59 -4.96 -8.92
N ILE A 102 -5.90 -3.85 -8.25
CA ILE A 102 -4.88 -2.97 -7.67
C ILE A 102 -4.04 -3.71 -6.63
N ARG A 103 -4.69 -4.43 -5.70
CA ARG A 103 -4.02 -5.24 -4.68
C ARG A 103 -3.11 -6.29 -5.30
N ASN A 104 -3.59 -7.01 -6.32
CA ASN A 104 -2.78 -8.02 -7.00
C ASN A 104 -1.55 -7.39 -7.65
N GLY A 105 -1.70 -6.27 -8.35
CA GLY A 105 -0.54 -5.58 -8.92
C GLY A 105 0.42 -5.06 -7.85
N ALA A 106 -0.10 -4.51 -6.75
CA ALA A 106 0.70 -4.07 -5.60
C ALA A 106 1.52 -5.21 -4.98
N ALA A 107 0.94 -6.39 -4.83
CA ALA A 107 1.62 -7.57 -4.29
C ALA A 107 2.67 -8.16 -5.25
N HIS A 108 2.48 -8.00 -6.57
CA HIS A 108 3.34 -8.59 -7.60
C HIS A 108 4.22 -7.53 -8.27
N ASN A 109 5.25 -7.08 -7.55
CA ASN A 109 6.26 -6.15 -8.07
C ASN A 109 5.70 -4.85 -8.64
N ASN A 110 4.52 -4.40 -8.19
CA ASN A 110 3.88 -3.17 -8.65
C ASN A 110 3.47 -3.20 -10.13
N ILE A 111 3.17 -4.39 -10.67
CA ILE A 111 2.82 -4.60 -12.08
C ILE A 111 1.48 -5.31 -12.18
N PHE A 112 0.61 -4.87 -13.08
CA PHE A 112 -0.64 -5.55 -13.39
C PHE A 112 -0.38 -6.97 -13.89
N ASN A 113 -0.87 -7.94 -13.10
CA ASN A 113 -0.86 -9.36 -13.44
C ASN A 113 -2.29 -9.88 -13.66
N LEU A 114 -2.78 -9.65 -14.88
CA LEU A 114 -4.11 -10.01 -15.38
C LEU A 114 -4.14 -11.42 -16.02
N LYS A 115 -3.03 -12.16 -15.93
CA LYS A 115 -2.96 -13.58 -16.28
C LYS A 115 -2.79 -14.44 -15.02
N ASN A 116 -3.32 -15.66 -15.04
CA ASN A 116 -3.05 -16.64 -13.99
C ASN A 116 -1.71 -17.35 -14.25
N GLU A 117 -1.33 -18.28 -13.37
CA GLU A 117 -0.07 -19.04 -13.45
C GLU A 117 0.04 -19.90 -14.71
N LYS A 118 -1.11 -20.29 -15.29
CA LYS A 118 -1.20 -21.05 -16.55
C LYS A 118 -1.16 -20.15 -17.79
N GLY A 119 -1.09 -18.82 -17.62
CA GLY A 119 -1.09 -17.84 -18.70
C GLY A 119 -2.48 -17.46 -19.22
N GLU A 120 -3.55 -17.96 -18.60
CA GLU A 120 -4.94 -17.66 -18.98
C GLU A 120 -5.36 -16.29 -18.43
N TRP A 121 -6.21 -15.58 -19.18
CA TRP A 121 -6.68 -14.25 -18.80
C TRP A 121 -7.68 -14.31 -17.62
N LYS A 122 -7.45 -13.47 -16.60
CA LYS A 122 -8.34 -13.30 -15.44
C LYS A 122 -9.55 -12.42 -15.73
N ILE A 123 -9.50 -11.68 -16.84
CA ILE A 123 -10.57 -10.81 -17.32
C ILE A 123 -10.92 -11.16 -18.76
N GLU A 124 -12.17 -11.06 -19.14
CA GLU A 124 -12.61 -11.31 -20.52
C GLU A 124 -12.11 -10.22 -21.48
N GLU A 125 -12.23 -10.46 -22.78
CA GLU A 125 -11.65 -9.57 -23.81
C GLU A 125 -12.29 -8.19 -23.82
N ASN A 126 -13.61 -8.14 -23.59
CA ASN A 126 -14.38 -6.90 -23.56
C ASN A 126 -14.77 -6.49 -22.13
N GLN A 127 -14.25 -7.17 -21.11
CA GLN A 127 -14.55 -6.84 -19.72
C GLN A 127 -13.72 -5.63 -19.29
N ILE A 128 -14.41 -4.60 -18.81
CA ILE A 128 -13.79 -3.39 -18.29
C ILE A 128 -14.25 -3.21 -16.85
N ILE A 129 -13.30 -3.14 -15.92
CA ILE A 129 -13.56 -2.88 -14.50
C ILE A 129 -13.27 -1.42 -14.23
N LYS A 130 -14.27 -0.66 -13.81
CA LYS A 130 -14.18 0.81 -13.72
C LYS A 130 -14.31 1.28 -12.28
N TRP A 131 -13.56 2.31 -11.93
CA TRP A 131 -13.80 3.08 -10.73
C TRP A 131 -13.23 4.49 -10.88
N ASN A 132 -14.04 5.51 -10.55
CA ASN A 132 -13.64 6.91 -10.53
C ASN A 132 -12.89 7.37 -11.82
N GLY A 133 -13.42 6.98 -12.99
CA GLY A 133 -12.83 7.31 -14.29
C GLY A 133 -11.58 6.50 -14.67
N MET A 134 -11.09 5.61 -13.81
CA MET A 134 -10.01 4.66 -14.12
C MET A 134 -10.58 3.34 -14.62
N GLU A 135 -9.96 2.75 -15.64
CA GLU A 135 -10.44 1.54 -16.30
C GLU A 135 -9.35 0.47 -16.31
N ILE A 136 -9.69 -0.73 -15.85
CA ILE A 136 -8.82 -1.91 -15.91
C ILE A 136 -9.32 -2.81 -17.03
N ASN A 137 -8.46 -3.04 -18.03
CA ASN A 137 -8.68 -3.92 -19.17
C ASN A 137 -7.38 -4.70 -19.48
N ARG A 138 -7.41 -5.59 -20.49
CA ARG A 138 -6.27 -6.46 -20.83
C ARG A 138 -5.03 -5.69 -21.27
N GLU A 139 -5.16 -4.45 -21.74
CA GLU A 139 -4.04 -3.61 -22.18
C GLU A 139 -3.16 -3.15 -21.02
N LEU A 140 -3.62 -3.29 -19.78
CA LEU A 140 -2.81 -2.99 -18.60
C LEU A 140 -1.84 -4.12 -18.25
N GLN A 141 -1.95 -5.31 -18.83
CA GLN A 141 -1.04 -6.42 -18.53
C GLN A 141 0.43 -6.00 -18.64
N GLY A 142 1.19 -6.23 -17.57
CA GLY A 142 2.61 -5.89 -17.52
C GLY A 142 2.92 -4.41 -17.28
N LYS A 143 1.90 -3.54 -17.21
CA LYS A 143 2.07 -2.11 -16.90
C LYS A 143 2.16 -1.89 -15.38
N GLU A 144 2.81 -0.80 -15.02
CA GLU A 144 2.98 -0.40 -13.62
C GLU A 144 1.67 0.08 -12.99
N VAL A 145 1.42 -0.29 -11.73
CA VAL A 145 0.22 0.10 -10.97
C VAL A 145 0.41 1.48 -10.34
N PHE A 146 1.34 1.60 -9.38
CA PHE A 146 1.68 2.87 -8.73
C PHE A 146 2.98 3.43 -9.30
N ASN A 147 3.20 4.72 -9.52
CA ASN A 147 2.26 5.82 -9.42
C ASN A 147 1.72 6.21 -10.82
N THR A 148 1.81 5.28 -11.78
CA THR A 148 1.51 5.51 -13.20
C THR A 148 0.02 5.37 -13.51
N PHE A 149 -0.63 4.31 -13.01
CA PHE A 149 -2.07 4.09 -13.21
C PHE A 149 -2.92 4.65 -12.08
N ILE A 150 -2.53 4.36 -10.83
CA ILE A 150 -3.26 4.81 -9.64
C ILE A 150 -2.30 5.46 -8.64
N SER A 151 -2.80 6.44 -7.91
CA SER A 151 -2.05 7.12 -6.87
C SER A 151 -2.48 6.72 -5.46
N LEU A 152 -1.62 7.00 -4.47
CA LEU A 152 -1.97 6.84 -3.06
C LEU A 152 -3.27 7.59 -2.70
N SER A 153 -3.47 8.80 -3.24
CA SER A 153 -4.69 9.57 -2.98
C SER A 153 -5.96 8.88 -3.48
N SER A 154 -5.87 8.20 -4.63
CA SER A 154 -6.97 7.40 -5.18
C SER A 154 -7.27 6.19 -4.28
N VAL A 155 -6.25 5.55 -3.69
CA VAL A 155 -6.47 4.45 -2.74
C VAL A 155 -7.16 4.95 -1.48
N PHE A 156 -6.80 6.13 -0.96
CA PHE A 156 -7.51 6.76 0.16
C PHE A 156 -9.00 6.96 -0.14
N LEU A 157 -9.32 7.45 -1.34
CA LEU A 157 -10.70 7.64 -1.76
C LEU A 157 -11.45 6.29 -1.89
N LEU A 158 -10.78 5.24 -2.37
CA LEU A 158 -11.35 3.90 -2.48
C LEU A 158 -11.63 3.29 -1.09
N THR A 159 -10.70 3.41 -0.14
CA THR A 159 -10.92 2.98 1.24
C THR A 159 -12.03 3.78 1.91
N LYS A 160 -12.13 5.09 1.65
CA LYS A 160 -13.24 5.93 2.13
C LYS A 160 -14.59 5.44 1.58
N HIS A 161 -14.67 5.16 0.28
CA HIS A 161 -15.86 4.59 -0.35
C HIS A 161 -16.32 3.31 0.37
N PHE A 162 -15.39 2.38 0.65
CA PHE A 162 -15.74 1.17 1.39
C PHE A 162 -16.18 1.46 2.82
N SER A 163 -15.52 2.38 3.53
CA SER A 163 -15.95 2.76 4.87
C SER A 163 -17.41 3.24 4.90
N GLU A 164 -17.79 4.11 3.97
CA GLU A 164 -19.17 4.62 3.83
C GLU A 164 -20.14 3.50 3.44
N ARG A 165 -19.73 2.61 2.54
CA ARG A 165 -20.51 1.44 2.13
C ARG A 165 -20.81 0.51 3.30
N LEU A 166 -19.82 0.22 4.14
CA LEU A 166 -19.98 -0.63 5.32
C LEU A 166 -20.91 0.00 6.35
N THR A 167 -20.76 1.30 6.65
CA THR A 167 -21.67 2.03 7.54
C THR A 167 -23.12 1.97 7.04
N ASN A 168 -23.33 2.08 5.73
CA ASN A 168 -24.67 1.97 5.14
C ASN A 168 -25.26 0.55 5.24
N LEU A 169 -24.43 -0.50 5.24
CA LEU A 169 -24.90 -1.87 5.47
C LEU A 169 -25.31 -2.08 6.93
N ASP A 170 -24.58 -1.50 7.88
CA ASP A 170 -24.94 -1.57 9.29
C ASP A 170 -26.24 -0.83 9.61
N ASN A 171 -26.44 0.36 9.02
CA ASN A 171 -27.66 1.15 9.22
C ASN A 171 -28.92 0.58 8.56
N LYS A 172 -28.79 -0.45 7.72
CA LYS A 172 -29.91 -1.15 7.05
C LYS A 172 -30.35 -2.43 7.78
N LYS A 173 -29.63 -2.84 8.82
CA LYS A 173 -30.00 -3.95 9.71
C LYS A 173 -30.89 -3.46 10.84
#